data_AF-A0A330LZY7-F1
#
_entry.id   AF-A0A330LZY7-F1
#
_cell.length_a   1.000
_cell.length_b   1.000
_cell.length_c   1.000
_cell.angle_alpha   90.00
_cell.angle_beta   90.00
_cell.angle_gamma   90.00
#
_symmetry.space_group_name_H-M   'P 1'
#
loop_
_entity.id
_entity.type
_entity.pdbx_description
1 polymer ?
#
loop_
_entity_poly.entity_id
_entity_poly.type
_entity_poly.pdbx_seq_one_letter_code
_entity_poly.pdbx_strand_id
1 'polypeptide(L)'
;MSSLPALDNFLKLYQLTYLEKLGESPRYYPRGEGSLCIEGEFDPSNYHESNAEISVCWQPVKREEPGSFANVETALGIELGSDIDAFFGEYFSAPLLFNCEWGQGELLQVWNQTDFEYLQQNMIGHLMMKKKLKQAPTWFIGVLGDGDKMLTVDNSDGSVWVEIPGEAPSEKLTNSLNEFIALLTPRVAPPELHIEESMPELDHPGIWNRFKLMWRNLLGK
;
A
#
# COMPACT_ATOMS: atom_id res chain seq x y z
N MET A 1 -4.01 -23.20 -1.15
CA MET A 1 -2.98 -22.75 -0.19
C MET A 1 -2.60 -21.35 -0.62
N SER A 2 -2.53 -20.37 0.29
CA SER A 2 -2.12 -18.99 -0.08
C SER A 2 -0.71 -19.03 -0.67
N SER A 3 -0.46 -18.23 -1.70
CA SER A 3 0.88 -18.06 -2.28
C SER A 3 1.78 -17.18 -1.41
N LEU A 4 1.24 -16.49 -0.40
CA LEU A 4 1.98 -15.61 0.51
C LEU A 4 1.63 -15.90 1.99
N PRO A 5 1.99 -17.08 2.53
CA PRO A 5 1.61 -17.50 3.88
C PRO A 5 2.15 -16.60 5.00
N ALA A 6 3.23 -15.85 4.76
CA ALA A 6 3.71 -14.86 5.72
C ALA A 6 2.69 -13.73 5.94
N LEU A 7 1.97 -13.29 4.90
CA LEU A 7 0.92 -12.27 5.01
C LEU A 7 -0.28 -12.77 5.81
N ASP A 8 -0.76 -13.99 5.52
CA ASP A 8 -1.84 -14.64 6.27
C ASP A 8 -1.52 -14.66 7.79
N ASN A 9 -0.30 -15.06 8.13
CA ASN A 9 0.16 -15.12 9.52
C ASN A 9 0.30 -13.73 10.13
N PHE A 10 0.85 -12.77 9.38
CA PHE A 10 1.04 -11.41 9.86
C PHE A 10 -0.28 -10.71 10.15
N LEU A 11 -1.28 -10.82 9.26
CA LEU A 11 -2.63 -10.29 9.46
C LEU A 11 -3.29 -10.86 10.73
N LYS A 12 -3.17 -12.18 10.94
CA LYS A 12 -3.69 -12.83 12.16
C LYS A 12 -2.98 -12.32 13.41
N LEU A 13 -1.64 -12.26 13.38
CA LEU A 13 -0.84 -11.79 14.50
C LEU A 13 -1.12 -10.31 14.81
N TYR A 14 -1.36 -9.50 13.77
CA TYR A 14 -1.70 -8.09 13.90
C TYR A 14 -2.95 -7.89 14.73
N GLN A 15 -4.04 -8.58 14.37
CA GLN A 15 -5.32 -8.54 15.09
C GLN A 15 -5.17 -9.02 16.55
N LEU A 16 -4.46 -10.14 16.76
CA LEU A 16 -4.20 -10.66 18.11
C LEU A 16 -3.40 -9.67 18.96
N THR A 17 -2.38 -9.02 18.39
CA THR A 17 -1.54 -8.07 19.12
C THR A 17 -2.33 -6.85 19.59
N TYR A 18 -3.25 -6.33 18.77
CA TYR A 18 -4.14 -5.24 19.16
C TYR A 18 -5.10 -5.66 20.27
N LEU A 19 -5.74 -6.82 20.14
CA LEU A 19 -6.62 -7.38 21.17
C LEU A 19 -5.90 -7.60 22.50
N GLU A 20 -4.69 -8.16 22.48
CA GLU A 20 -3.90 -8.42 23.69
C GLU A 20 -3.44 -7.13 24.39
N LYS A 21 -3.05 -6.10 23.63
CA LYS A 21 -2.50 -4.86 24.20
C LYS A 21 -3.57 -3.82 24.56
N LEU A 22 -4.64 -3.72 23.79
CA LEU A 22 -5.66 -2.67 23.91
C LEU A 22 -7.05 -3.20 24.28
N GLY A 23 -7.30 -4.50 24.13
CA GLY A 23 -8.62 -5.09 24.37
C GLY A 23 -9.64 -4.83 23.25
N GLU A 24 -9.21 -4.29 22.11
CA GLU A 24 -10.05 -4.01 20.94
C GLU A 24 -9.28 -4.26 19.63
N SER A 25 -10.02 -4.38 18.52
CA SER A 25 -9.49 -4.45 17.16
C SER A 25 -8.76 -3.15 16.77
N PRO A 26 -7.83 -3.18 15.79
CA PRO A 26 -7.19 -1.97 15.29
C PRO A 26 -8.22 -0.99 14.73
N ARG A 27 -7.88 0.29 14.80
CA ARG A 27 -8.69 1.39 14.28
C ARG A 27 -8.11 1.95 12.99
N TYR A 28 -8.96 2.48 12.12
CA TYR A 28 -8.59 3.14 10.87
C TYR A 28 -9.54 4.30 10.57
N TYR A 29 -9.09 5.34 9.87
CA TYR A 29 -9.94 6.45 9.41
C TYR A 29 -10.40 6.19 7.97
N PRO A 30 -11.64 5.72 7.73
CA PRO A 30 -12.10 5.37 6.39
C PRO A 30 -12.38 6.58 5.50
N ARG A 31 -12.49 7.80 6.06
CA ARG A 31 -12.74 9.05 5.32
C ARG A 31 -13.90 8.98 4.30
N GLY A 32 -14.97 8.28 4.66
CA GLY A 32 -16.15 8.12 3.80
C GLY A 32 -16.07 6.93 2.84
N GLU A 33 -14.99 6.16 2.87
CA GLU A 33 -14.86 4.93 2.09
C GLU A 33 -15.38 3.72 2.86
N GLY A 34 -16.43 3.10 2.33
CA GLY A 34 -16.93 1.83 2.86
C GLY A 34 -15.94 0.69 2.64
N SER A 35 -16.00 -0.32 3.50
CA SER A 35 -15.28 -1.58 3.30
C SER A 35 -15.96 -2.71 4.05
N LEU A 36 -15.80 -3.92 3.55
CA LEU A 36 -16.16 -5.15 4.27
C LEU A 36 -15.31 -5.35 5.54
N CYS A 37 -14.16 -4.68 5.64
CA CYS A 37 -13.29 -4.73 6.80
C CYS A 37 -13.86 -4.06 8.04
N ILE A 38 -14.83 -3.16 7.89
CA ILE A 38 -15.37 -2.37 8.99
C ILE A 38 -16.17 -3.27 9.94
N GLU A 39 -15.85 -3.20 11.22
CA GLU A 39 -16.63 -3.85 12.26
C GLU A 39 -17.75 -2.92 12.74
N GLY A 40 -18.99 -3.39 12.62
CA GLY A 40 -20.18 -2.64 13.02
C GLY A 40 -20.82 -1.86 11.87
N GLU A 41 -21.65 -0.87 12.22
CA GLU A 41 -22.36 -0.06 11.24
C GLU A 41 -21.52 1.14 10.79
N PHE A 42 -21.35 1.30 9.48
CA PHE A 42 -20.76 2.47 8.86
C PHE A 42 -21.54 2.81 7.59
N ASP A 43 -22.02 4.05 7.51
CA ASP A 43 -22.72 4.56 6.34
C ASP A 43 -21.87 5.64 5.65
N PRO A 44 -21.22 5.30 4.53
CA PRO A 44 -20.44 6.23 3.72
C PRO A 44 -21.20 7.52 3.35
N SER A 45 -22.53 7.46 3.21
CA SER A 45 -23.35 8.61 2.80
C SER A 45 -23.49 9.69 3.88
N ASN A 46 -23.20 9.34 5.14
CA ASN A 46 -23.17 10.29 6.26
C ASN A 46 -21.79 10.93 6.46
N TYR A 47 -20.85 10.67 5.54
CA TYR A 47 -19.53 11.30 5.57
C TYR A 47 -19.61 12.80 5.27
N HIS A 48 -19.00 13.58 6.14
CA HIS A 48 -18.76 15.01 5.98
C HIS A 48 -17.34 15.31 6.46
N GLU A 49 -16.69 16.33 5.90
CA GLU A 49 -15.33 16.72 6.30
C GLU A 49 -15.21 17.02 7.80
N SER A 50 -16.27 17.53 8.43
CA SER A 50 -16.32 17.76 9.89
C SER A 50 -16.20 16.47 10.72
N ASN A 51 -16.39 15.31 10.10
CA ASN A 51 -16.39 13.99 10.71
C ASN A 51 -15.23 13.12 10.18
N ALA A 52 -14.24 13.72 9.50
CA ALA A 52 -13.09 12.99 8.96
C ALA A 52 -12.23 12.30 10.05
N GLU A 53 -12.32 12.78 11.29
CA GLU A 53 -11.63 12.23 12.47
C GLU A 53 -12.40 11.08 13.15
N ILE A 54 -13.43 10.50 12.51
CA ILE A 54 -14.12 9.32 13.04
C ILE A 54 -13.39 8.06 12.57
N SER A 55 -12.73 7.39 13.51
CA SER A 55 -12.12 6.08 13.27
C SER A 55 -13.13 4.94 13.45
N VAL A 56 -12.95 3.85 12.71
CA VAL A 56 -13.70 2.60 12.85
C VAL A 56 -12.78 1.46 13.28
N CYS A 57 -13.30 0.49 14.02
CA CYS A 57 -12.61 -0.78 14.23
C CYS A 57 -12.68 -1.61 12.94
N TRP A 58 -11.63 -2.39 12.66
CA TRP A 58 -11.58 -3.18 11.43
C TRP A 58 -10.86 -4.52 11.60
N GLN A 59 -11.22 -5.47 10.73
CA GLN A 59 -10.54 -6.75 10.55
C GLN A 59 -10.31 -7.06 9.07
N PRO A 60 -9.22 -7.77 8.70
CA PRO A 60 -8.97 -8.13 7.31
C PRO A 60 -10.03 -9.11 6.81
N VAL A 61 -10.46 -8.92 5.56
CA VAL A 61 -11.46 -9.78 4.90
C VAL A 61 -10.83 -10.46 3.71
N LYS A 62 -10.80 -11.80 3.73
CA LYS A 62 -10.33 -12.58 2.58
C LYS A 62 -11.34 -12.44 1.44
N ARG A 63 -10.86 -12.11 0.24
CA ARG A 63 -11.69 -11.96 -0.95
C ARG A 63 -12.15 -13.32 -1.45
N GLU A 64 -13.42 -13.43 -1.83
CA GLU A 64 -13.94 -14.62 -2.50
C GLU A 64 -13.28 -14.80 -3.87
N GLU A 65 -13.14 -13.70 -4.60
CA GLU A 65 -12.41 -13.61 -5.87
C GLU A 65 -11.16 -12.74 -5.68
N PRO A 66 -9.95 -13.35 -5.69
CA PRO A 66 -8.71 -12.60 -5.59
C PRO A 66 -8.57 -11.59 -6.71
N GLY A 67 -8.06 -10.40 -6.37
CA GLY A 67 -7.69 -9.39 -7.36
C GLY A 67 -6.46 -9.81 -8.14
N SER A 68 -6.34 -9.34 -9.38
CA SER A 68 -5.17 -9.60 -10.23
C SER A 68 -4.70 -8.34 -10.94
N PHE A 69 -3.39 -8.19 -11.07
CA PHE A 69 -2.73 -7.11 -11.80
C PHE A 69 -2.51 -7.44 -13.30
N ALA A 70 -3.21 -8.44 -13.85
CA ALA A 70 -3.15 -8.78 -15.28
C ALA A 70 -3.49 -7.60 -16.22
N ASN A 71 -4.28 -6.63 -15.76
CA ASN A 71 -4.53 -5.39 -16.49
C ASN A 71 -3.28 -4.50 -16.59
N VAL A 72 -2.47 -4.46 -15.53
CA VAL A 72 -1.18 -3.76 -15.49
C VAL A 72 -0.16 -4.45 -16.40
N GLU A 73 -0.09 -5.78 -16.37
CA GLU A 73 0.73 -6.58 -17.31
C GLU A 73 0.40 -6.25 -18.75
N THR A 74 -0.89 -6.32 -19.09
CA THR A 74 -1.39 -6.07 -20.44
C THR A 74 -1.09 -4.63 -20.88
N ALA A 75 -1.30 -3.65 -19.99
CA ALA A 75 -1.07 -2.24 -20.29
C ALA A 75 0.41 -1.92 -20.57
N LEU A 76 1.34 -2.64 -19.93
CA LEU A 76 2.78 -2.33 -19.98
C LEU A 76 3.60 -3.32 -20.80
N GLY A 77 3.05 -4.48 -21.12
CA GLY A 77 3.73 -5.60 -21.77
C GLY A 77 4.83 -6.18 -20.88
N ILE A 78 4.55 -6.38 -19.59
CA ILE A 78 5.46 -6.98 -18.60
C ILE A 78 4.80 -8.21 -17.98
N GLU A 79 5.60 -9.13 -17.43
CA GLU A 79 5.13 -10.24 -16.59
C GLU A 79 5.35 -9.88 -15.12
N LEU A 80 4.39 -10.20 -14.25
CA LEU A 80 4.44 -9.97 -12.81
C LEU A 80 5.23 -11.04 -12.08
N GLY A 81 5.90 -10.61 -11.02
CA GLY A 81 6.28 -11.51 -9.93
C GLY A 81 5.05 -12.11 -9.25
N SER A 82 5.10 -13.41 -8.94
CA SER A 82 3.97 -14.23 -8.45
C SER A 82 3.31 -13.74 -7.16
N ASP A 83 3.99 -12.91 -6.38
CA ASP A 83 3.60 -12.61 -5.00
C ASP A 83 2.81 -11.31 -4.87
N ILE A 84 2.77 -10.47 -5.91
CA ILE A 84 2.09 -9.16 -5.88
C ILE A 84 0.57 -9.30 -5.91
N ASP A 85 0.06 -10.19 -6.77
CA ASP A 85 -1.37 -10.54 -6.78
C ASP A 85 -1.79 -11.09 -5.42
N ALA A 86 -0.94 -11.87 -4.76
CA ALA A 86 -1.22 -12.38 -3.42
C ALA A 86 -1.24 -11.25 -2.38
N PHE A 87 -0.25 -10.35 -2.43
CA PHE A 87 -0.06 -9.29 -1.45
C PHE A 87 -1.19 -8.24 -1.42
N PHE A 88 -1.70 -7.86 -2.59
CA PHE A 88 -2.75 -6.84 -2.72
C PHE A 88 -4.13 -7.41 -3.10
N GLY A 89 -4.16 -8.63 -3.63
CA GLY A 89 -5.36 -9.22 -4.23
C GLY A 89 -6.07 -10.24 -3.35
N GLU A 90 -5.46 -10.84 -2.33
CA GLU A 90 -6.12 -11.86 -1.50
C GLU A 90 -7.03 -11.27 -0.40
N TYR A 91 -6.71 -10.09 0.12
CA TYR A 91 -7.39 -9.49 1.25
C TYR A 91 -7.82 -8.06 0.98
N PHE A 92 -8.96 -7.68 1.53
CA PHE A 92 -9.18 -6.29 1.93
C PHE A 92 -8.65 -6.09 3.35
N SER A 93 -7.96 -4.98 3.59
CA SER A 93 -7.36 -4.62 4.87
C SER A 93 -7.01 -3.13 4.88
N ALA A 94 -7.01 -2.51 6.07
CA ALA A 94 -6.31 -1.24 6.23
C ALA A 94 -4.78 -1.46 6.16
N PRO A 95 -3.97 -0.40 5.99
CA PRO A 95 -2.52 -0.49 6.07
C PRO A 95 -2.04 -1.12 7.39
N LEU A 96 -0.89 -1.80 7.33
CA LEU A 96 -0.37 -2.58 8.46
C LEU A 96 0.92 -1.98 8.98
N LEU A 97 0.87 -1.46 10.20
CA LEU A 97 2.03 -0.89 10.86
C LEU A 97 2.95 -1.97 11.43
N PHE A 98 4.25 -1.86 11.21
CA PHE A 98 5.19 -2.89 11.66
C PHE A 98 6.48 -2.32 12.23
N ASN A 99 7.19 -3.17 12.97
CA ASN A 99 8.60 -3.01 13.28
C ASN A 99 9.40 -4.17 12.66
N CYS A 100 10.61 -3.88 12.19
CA CYS A 100 11.60 -4.84 11.71
C CYS A 100 13.01 -4.35 12.07
N GLU A 101 14.05 -5.09 11.66
CA GLU A 101 15.45 -4.71 11.97
C GLU A 101 15.90 -3.40 11.31
N TRP A 102 15.26 -3.02 10.19
CA TRP A 102 15.55 -1.77 9.47
C TRP A 102 14.73 -0.56 9.97
N GLY A 103 13.87 -0.76 10.98
CA GLY A 103 13.08 0.28 11.60
C GLY A 103 11.58 -0.02 11.63
N GLN A 104 10.80 1.03 11.82
CA GLN A 104 9.34 0.96 11.74
C GLN A 104 8.86 1.30 10.34
N GLY A 105 7.69 0.81 9.96
CA GLY A 105 7.12 1.11 8.66
C GLY A 105 5.65 0.74 8.58
N GLU A 106 5.12 0.85 7.38
CA GLU A 106 3.75 0.53 7.04
C GLU A 106 3.72 -0.27 5.74
N LEU A 107 3.00 -1.40 5.75
CA LEU A 107 2.64 -2.10 4.53
C LEU A 107 1.35 -1.49 3.97
N LEU A 108 1.39 -1.09 2.70
CA LEU A 108 0.17 -0.72 1.98
C LEU A 108 -0.71 -1.95 1.81
N GLN A 109 -2.01 -1.74 1.96
CA GLN A 109 -3.04 -2.73 1.74
C GLN A 109 -4.22 -2.07 1.04
N VAL A 110 -5.16 -2.89 0.59
CA VAL A 110 -6.29 -2.46 -0.23
C VAL A 110 -7.53 -2.42 0.65
N TRP A 111 -8.13 -1.24 0.84
CA TRP A 111 -9.26 -1.07 1.73
C TRP A 111 -10.55 -1.66 1.17
N ASN A 112 -10.80 -1.48 -0.12
CA ASN A 112 -11.99 -1.97 -0.82
C ASN A 112 -11.71 -2.13 -2.34
N GLN A 113 -12.73 -2.50 -3.11
CA GLN A 113 -12.57 -2.72 -4.55
C GLN A 113 -12.23 -1.44 -5.32
N THR A 114 -12.77 -0.28 -4.94
CA THR A 114 -12.46 1.00 -5.57
C THR A 114 -11.00 1.40 -5.33
N ASP A 115 -10.52 1.23 -4.09
CA ASP A 115 -9.12 1.44 -3.74
C ASP A 115 -8.19 0.49 -4.52
N PHE A 116 -8.59 -0.77 -4.73
CA PHE A 116 -7.83 -1.71 -5.57
C PHE A 116 -7.63 -1.19 -7.00
N GLU A 117 -8.68 -0.64 -7.60
CA GLU A 117 -8.65 -0.09 -8.96
C GLU A 117 -7.74 1.15 -9.04
N TYR A 118 -7.77 2.01 -8.01
CA TYR A 118 -6.85 3.14 -7.90
C TYR A 118 -5.40 2.70 -7.71
N LEU A 119 -5.15 1.68 -6.89
CA LEU A 119 -3.82 1.10 -6.71
C LEU A 119 -3.26 0.59 -8.04
N GLN A 120 -4.06 -0.09 -8.86
CA GLN A 120 -3.64 -0.54 -10.19
C GLN A 120 -3.26 0.62 -11.11
N GLN A 121 -4.04 1.71 -11.10
CA GLN A 121 -3.71 2.92 -11.87
C GLN A 121 -2.42 3.58 -11.40
N ASN A 122 -2.23 3.69 -10.08
CA ASN A 122 -1.02 4.24 -9.48
C ASN A 122 0.20 3.39 -9.85
N MET A 123 0.05 2.07 -9.85
CA MET A 123 1.11 1.14 -10.20
C MET A 123 1.51 1.23 -11.68
N ILE A 124 0.54 1.41 -12.59
CA ILE A 124 0.83 1.72 -14.00
C ILE A 124 1.67 3.00 -14.11
N GLY A 125 1.29 4.05 -13.38
CA GLY A 125 2.02 5.32 -13.34
C GLY A 125 3.48 5.16 -12.88
N HIS A 126 3.67 4.42 -11.77
CA HIS A 126 4.99 4.09 -11.21
C HIS A 126 5.86 3.34 -12.22
N LEU A 127 5.36 2.24 -12.78
CA LEU A 127 6.13 1.41 -13.72
C LEU A 127 6.44 2.14 -15.03
N MET A 128 5.55 3.01 -15.50
CA MET A 128 5.82 3.90 -16.65
C MET A 128 6.94 4.90 -16.35
N MET A 129 6.98 5.45 -15.12
CA MET A 129 8.08 6.29 -14.66
C MET A 129 9.40 5.51 -14.64
N LYS A 130 9.44 4.31 -14.04
CA LYS A 130 10.65 3.45 -14.02
C LYS A 130 11.16 3.18 -15.43
N LYS A 131 10.27 2.81 -16.35
CA LYS A 131 10.60 2.59 -17.77
C LYS A 131 11.22 3.82 -18.44
N LYS A 132 10.68 5.01 -18.18
CA LYS A 132 11.23 6.27 -18.70
C LYS A 132 12.62 6.58 -18.14
N LEU A 133 12.84 6.29 -16.86
CA LEU A 133 14.12 6.47 -16.19
C LEU A 133 15.14 5.36 -16.53
N LYS A 134 14.74 4.37 -17.35
CA LYS A 134 15.53 3.17 -17.69
C LYS A 134 15.94 2.37 -16.45
N GLN A 135 15.07 2.35 -15.44
CA GLN A 135 15.23 1.57 -14.22
C GLN A 135 14.46 0.24 -14.35
N ALA A 136 14.88 -0.76 -13.59
CA ALA A 136 14.15 -2.02 -13.49
C ALA A 136 12.73 -1.80 -12.93
N PRO A 137 11.73 -2.58 -13.35
CA PRO A 137 10.38 -2.52 -12.79
C PRO A 137 10.38 -2.97 -11.32
N THR A 138 9.67 -2.23 -10.48
CA THR A 138 9.57 -2.48 -9.04
C THR A 138 8.16 -2.22 -8.56
N TRP A 139 7.67 -2.95 -7.57
CA TRP A 139 6.34 -2.80 -6.98
C TRP A 139 6.44 -2.12 -5.63
N PHE A 140 5.83 -0.95 -5.48
CA PHE A 140 5.75 -0.28 -4.19
C PHE A 140 4.75 -0.99 -3.26
N ILE A 141 5.19 -1.39 -2.07
CA ILE A 141 4.42 -2.22 -1.13
C ILE A 141 4.21 -1.56 0.24
N GLY A 142 4.83 -0.41 0.50
CA GLY A 142 4.86 0.17 1.84
C GLY A 142 5.93 1.23 2.02
N VAL A 143 5.97 1.86 3.18
CA VAL A 143 7.00 2.84 3.54
C VAL A 143 7.82 2.37 4.73
N LEU A 144 9.05 2.86 4.83
CA LEU A 144 9.94 2.63 5.97
C LEU A 144 10.36 3.98 6.59
N GLY A 145 10.43 4.03 7.91
CA GLY A 145 10.75 5.25 8.66
C GLY A 145 9.62 6.28 8.61
N ASP A 146 9.98 7.54 8.36
CA ASP A 146 9.06 8.68 8.38
C ASP A 146 8.37 8.94 7.02
N GLY A 147 8.36 7.94 6.11
CA GLY A 147 7.65 8.02 4.83
C GLY A 147 8.50 8.38 3.61
N ASP A 148 9.73 8.88 3.79
CA ASP A 148 10.62 9.27 2.70
C ASP A 148 11.22 8.07 1.93
N LYS A 149 11.17 6.87 2.52
CA LYS A 149 11.74 5.65 1.96
C LYS A 149 10.63 4.70 1.55
N MET A 150 10.68 4.28 0.30
CA MET A 150 9.77 3.29 -0.25
C MET A 150 10.29 1.89 -0.02
N LEU A 151 9.39 0.98 0.34
CA LEU A 151 9.60 -0.46 0.27
C LEU A 151 9.10 -0.94 -1.08
N THR A 152 9.99 -1.58 -1.82
CA THR A 152 9.70 -2.03 -3.17
C THR A 152 10.11 -3.48 -3.38
N VAL A 153 9.33 -4.21 -4.17
CA VAL A 153 9.66 -5.57 -4.63
C VAL A 153 10.22 -5.49 -6.04
N ASP A 154 11.40 -6.05 -6.29
CA ASP A 154 11.94 -6.18 -7.64
C ASP A 154 11.09 -7.17 -8.45
N ASN A 155 10.64 -6.75 -9.63
CA ASN A 155 9.74 -7.58 -10.44
C ASN A 155 10.41 -8.86 -11.00
N SER A 156 11.74 -8.88 -11.13
CA SER A 156 12.47 -9.97 -11.78
C SER A 156 12.75 -11.15 -10.85
N ASP A 157 13.02 -10.88 -9.57
CA ASP A 157 13.41 -11.91 -8.60
C ASP A 157 12.57 -11.92 -7.31
N GLY A 158 11.67 -10.95 -7.12
CA GLY A 158 10.81 -10.85 -5.94
C GLY A 158 11.53 -10.32 -4.68
N SER A 159 12.79 -9.90 -4.79
CA SER A 159 13.54 -9.36 -3.65
C SER A 159 13.00 -8.01 -3.18
N VAL A 160 13.10 -7.75 -1.87
CA VAL A 160 12.60 -6.51 -1.26
C VAL A 160 13.74 -5.52 -1.07
N TRP A 161 13.49 -4.26 -1.41
CA TRP A 161 14.46 -3.18 -1.41
C TRP A 161 13.91 -1.88 -0.81
N VAL A 162 14.83 -1.04 -0.35
CA VAL A 162 14.59 0.38 -0.10
C VAL A 162 14.84 1.18 -1.37
N GLU A 163 13.87 2.02 -1.74
CA GLU A 163 13.94 2.92 -2.88
C GLU A 163 13.57 4.35 -2.46
N ILE A 164 14.22 5.36 -3.06
CA ILE A 164 13.79 6.77 -2.96
C ILE A 164 13.00 7.09 -4.24
N PRO A 165 11.86 7.78 -4.18
CA PRO A 165 11.07 8.11 -5.37
C PRO A 165 11.88 8.75 -6.49
N GLY A 166 11.89 8.10 -7.67
CA GLY A 166 12.64 8.56 -8.85
C GLY A 166 14.10 8.06 -8.92
N GLU A 167 14.61 7.43 -7.86
CA GLU A 167 15.93 6.82 -7.83
C GLU A 167 15.86 5.30 -8.08
N ALA A 168 17.01 4.68 -8.30
CA ALA A 168 17.09 3.22 -8.37
C ALA A 168 17.03 2.62 -6.95
N PRO A 169 16.56 1.38 -6.78
CA PRO A 169 16.67 0.65 -5.51
C PRO A 169 18.09 0.73 -4.95
N SER A 170 18.20 1.04 -3.66
CA SER A 170 19.46 1.42 -3.02
C SER A 170 20.00 0.36 -2.05
N GLU A 171 19.11 -0.32 -1.33
CA GLU A 171 19.46 -1.29 -0.29
C GLU A 171 18.53 -2.51 -0.37
N LYS A 172 19.10 -3.70 -0.54
CA LYS A 172 18.34 -4.97 -0.53
C LYS A 172 18.10 -5.41 0.91
N LEU A 173 16.85 -5.70 1.24
CA LEU A 173 16.42 -6.14 2.56
C LEU A 173 16.35 -7.67 2.64
N THR A 174 15.62 -8.30 1.72
CA THR A 174 15.43 -9.76 1.69
C THR A 174 15.39 -10.31 0.26
N ASN A 175 15.43 -11.63 0.10
CA ASN A 175 15.39 -12.27 -1.21
C ASN A 175 13.98 -12.52 -1.74
N SER A 176 12.95 -12.38 -0.89
CA SER A 176 11.55 -12.51 -1.29
C SER A 176 10.63 -11.66 -0.41
N LEU A 177 9.45 -11.33 -0.95
CA LEU A 177 8.39 -10.67 -0.18
C LEU A 177 7.92 -11.52 1.00
N ASN A 178 7.78 -12.83 0.82
CA ASN A 178 7.40 -13.74 1.89
C ASN A 178 8.42 -13.76 3.04
N GLU A 179 9.72 -13.75 2.73
CA GLU A 179 10.79 -13.65 3.72
C GLU A 179 10.73 -12.31 4.47
N PHE A 180 10.50 -11.19 3.77
CA PHE A 180 10.38 -9.87 4.40
C PHE A 180 9.23 -9.84 5.41
N ILE A 181 8.04 -10.24 5.00
CA ILE A 181 6.84 -10.22 5.86
C ILE A 181 7.03 -11.13 7.08
N ALA A 182 7.72 -12.26 6.93
CA ALA A 182 7.99 -13.18 8.04
C ALA A 182 8.92 -12.59 9.13
N LEU A 183 9.70 -11.55 8.80
CA LEU A 183 10.57 -10.84 9.74
C LEU A 183 9.87 -9.67 10.44
N LEU A 184 8.65 -9.32 10.04
CA LEU A 184 7.91 -8.19 10.59
C LEU A 184 7.24 -8.56 11.93
N THR A 185 7.12 -7.55 12.79
CA THR A 185 6.32 -7.64 14.03
C THR A 185 5.26 -6.53 14.04
N PRO A 186 4.00 -6.80 14.42
CA PRO A 186 2.98 -5.76 14.46
C PRO A 186 3.34 -4.60 15.39
N ARG A 187 3.16 -3.38 14.89
CA ARG A 187 3.31 -2.14 15.67
C ARG A 187 1.92 -1.65 16.09
N VAL A 188 1.61 -1.73 17.38
CA VAL A 188 0.39 -1.15 17.92
C VAL A 188 0.60 0.34 18.11
N ALA A 189 -0.14 1.13 17.33
CA ALA A 189 -0.15 2.58 17.40
C ALA A 189 -1.59 3.11 17.26
N PRO A 190 -1.87 4.36 17.72
CA PRO A 190 -3.12 5.04 17.39
C PRO A 190 -3.31 5.12 15.87
N PRO A 191 -4.56 5.17 15.37
CA PRO A 191 -4.79 5.39 13.95
C PRO A 191 -4.20 6.74 13.54
N GLU A 192 -3.53 6.78 12.40
CA GLU A 192 -2.95 7.99 11.83
C GLU A 192 -3.89 8.56 10.77
N LEU A 193 -4.21 9.87 10.88
CA LEU A 193 -5.01 10.55 9.87
C LEU A 193 -4.08 11.08 8.78
N HIS A 194 -4.06 10.41 7.63
CA HIS A 194 -3.32 10.90 6.47
C HIS A 194 -4.08 12.06 5.83
N ILE A 195 -3.61 13.28 6.11
CA ILE A 195 -4.07 14.49 5.45
C ILE A 195 -3.29 14.58 4.14
N GLU A 196 -3.95 14.32 3.00
CA GLU A 196 -3.40 14.75 1.71
C GLU A 196 -3.28 16.27 1.76
N GLU A 197 -2.05 16.78 1.83
CA GLU A 197 -1.83 18.20 1.59
C GLU A 197 -2.35 18.50 0.20
N SER A 198 -3.35 19.39 0.10
CA SER A 198 -3.88 19.81 -1.19
C SER A 198 -2.71 20.30 -2.03
N MET A 199 -2.40 19.60 -3.13
CA MET A 199 -1.50 20.15 -4.14
C MET A 199 -2.01 21.57 -4.43
N PRO A 200 -1.17 22.62 -4.33
CA PRO A 200 -1.63 23.98 -4.60
C PRO A 200 -2.35 23.98 -5.95
N GLU A 201 -3.54 24.56 -6.01
CA GLU A 201 -4.33 24.69 -7.23
C GLU A 201 -3.51 25.48 -8.25
N LEU A 202 -2.70 24.76 -9.02
CA LEU A 202 -2.16 25.28 -10.25
C LEU A 202 -3.27 25.11 -11.26
N ASP A 203 -3.89 26.24 -11.58
CA ASP A 203 -4.79 26.38 -12.70
C ASP A 203 -4.18 25.66 -13.94
N HIS A 204 -5.02 25.05 -14.78
CA HIS A 204 -4.72 24.44 -16.10
C HIS A 204 -4.55 22.89 -16.18
N PRO A 205 -4.60 22.30 -17.40
CA PRO A 205 -5.69 21.48 -17.89
C PRO A 205 -5.39 19.98 -17.86
N GLY A 206 -6.23 19.20 -17.19
CA GLY A 206 -6.27 17.74 -17.29
C GLY A 206 -5.13 16.99 -16.61
N ILE A 207 -5.45 15.76 -16.17
CA ILE A 207 -4.59 14.83 -15.42
C ILE A 207 -3.19 14.67 -16.07
N TRP A 208 -3.14 14.69 -17.41
CA TRP A 208 -1.89 14.55 -18.17
C TRP A 208 -0.89 15.70 -17.97
N ASN A 209 -1.37 16.93 -17.72
CA ASN A 209 -0.49 18.05 -17.42
C ASN A 209 -0.03 18.06 -15.96
N ARG A 210 -0.78 17.46 -15.03
CA ARG A 210 -0.31 17.23 -13.64
C ARG A 210 0.86 16.25 -13.62
N PHE A 211 0.78 15.14 -14.36
CA PHE A 211 1.91 14.21 -14.51
C PHE A 211 3.15 14.92 -15.08
N LYS A 212 2.98 15.79 -16.09
CA LYS A 212 4.10 16.60 -16.62
C LYS A 212 4.68 17.60 -15.62
N LEU A 213 3.84 18.22 -14.78
CA LEU A 213 4.29 19.22 -13.82
C LEU A 213 5.06 18.59 -12.66
N MET A 214 4.58 17.45 -12.15
CA MET A 214 5.27 16.64 -11.14
C MET A 214 6.63 16.16 -11.67
N TRP A 215 6.67 15.75 -12.95
CA TRP A 215 7.91 15.37 -13.64
C TRP A 215 8.91 16.51 -13.83
N ARG A 216 8.45 17.77 -13.92
CA ARG A 216 9.34 18.93 -14.05
C ARG A 216 10.06 19.25 -12.74
N ASN A 217 9.44 18.94 -11.61
CA ASN A 217 10.02 19.16 -10.29
C ASN A 217 10.99 18.03 -9.87
N LEU A 218 10.79 16.80 -10.37
CA LEU A 218 11.72 15.67 -10.15
C LEU A 218 13.01 15.76 -10.99
N LEU A 219 12.99 16.50 -12.09
CA LEU A 219 14.16 16.73 -12.96
C LEU A 219 14.92 18.02 -12.63
N GLY A 220 14.62 18.66 -11.49
CA GLY A 220 15.09 20.00 -11.16
C GLY A 220 15.61 20.14 -9.73
N LYS A 221 16.79 19.58 -9.46
CA LYS A 221 17.91 20.24 -8.75
C LYS A 221 19.23 19.65 -9.26
#